data_AF-A0A7K5PSR5-F1
#
_entry.id   AF-A0A7K5PSR5-F1
#
_cell.length_a   1.000
_cell.length_b   1.000
_cell.length_c   1.000
_cell.angle_alpha   90.00
_cell.angle_beta   90.00
_cell.angle_gamma   90.00
#
_symmetry.space_group_name_H-M   'P 1'
#
loop_
_entity.id
_entity.type
_entity.pdbx_description
1 polymer ?
#
loop_
_entity_poly.entity_id
_entity_poly.type
_entity_poly.pdbx_seq_one_letter_code
_entity_poly.pdbx_strand_id
1 'polypeptide(L)'
;RNGFACVLLSDLLELVQFLFVVTFSTFLLCCVDYDVLFATRPLNHSHVPERAKVTLPDAVLPAPQCARRLRGSGWLLFLLVLAGAVWLCRLVTALRRLVGYWEIRSFYIRALGIPAEELCNHSWQSVQARLLALQRRQPLCVPRRELTELDIHHRILRFRNYIVAMVNKSLLPVRFHVPLLGPVVFLTRGLQFNLELLLFRGPAALFQNTWSLRPQVKRAGARRALARGLARAAVLLGVANLALCPCVLGWRLLLAFFSYAEGLKRAPGSLGARRWSLYARHYLRHFNELGHELQARLGRGHAPATKYMDSFSSPLLAVLARHVGFFAGSVLAVLIVLTVYDEDVLTVQHILTAITLLGLVVTVARSFIPDEHAVWCPEQLLQRVLAHVHYLPEHWQGRAGRAETRAEMAQLFQYKAVFILEELLSPLVTPLILIFAFPPRALDIVDFFRNFTVEVAGVGDICSFAQLDVRHHGNPQWLSEGHTEAPPERQAEHGKTELSLMRFALSNPRWRPPPPARRFLGHLQAQVTRDAATAPPPRHLLAEGPLAASLLSEDS
;
A
#
# COMPACT_ATOMS: atom_id res chain seq x y z
N ARG A 1 14.87 -2.95 6.49
CA ARG A 1 14.46 -3.62 7.75
C ARG A 1 15.59 -3.54 8.80
N ASN A 2 16.35 -2.43 8.83
CA ASN A 2 17.26 -2.02 9.91
C ASN A 2 18.14 -3.10 10.56
N GLY A 3 18.62 -4.08 9.78
CA GLY A 3 19.53 -5.13 10.26
C GLY A 3 18.93 -6.53 10.39
N PHE A 4 19.81 -7.51 10.60
CA PHE A 4 19.45 -8.93 10.62
C PHE A 4 18.56 -9.30 11.82
N ALA A 5 18.86 -8.76 13.02
CA ALA A 5 18.08 -9.03 14.22
C ALA A 5 16.62 -8.58 14.08
N CYS A 6 16.40 -7.38 13.53
CA CYS A 6 15.05 -6.88 13.25
C CYS A 6 14.32 -7.73 12.20
N VAL A 7 15.03 -8.23 11.18
CA VAL A 7 14.44 -9.16 10.19
C VAL A 7 14.01 -10.47 10.85
N LEU A 8 14.89 -11.08 11.67
CA LEU A 8 14.60 -12.31 12.38
C LEU A 8 13.41 -12.14 13.34
N LEU A 9 13.42 -11.08 14.15
CA LEU A 9 12.33 -10.79 15.09
C LEU A 9 11.01 -10.55 14.36
N SER A 10 11.03 -9.77 13.26
CA SER A 10 9.83 -9.53 12.45
C SER A 10 9.27 -10.83 11.86
N ASP A 11 10.11 -11.66 11.25
CA ASP A 11 9.65 -12.92 10.64
C ASP A 11 9.17 -13.92 11.71
N LEU A 12 9.78 -13.95 12.90
CA LEU A 12 9.34 -14.77 14.04
C LEU A 12 7.96 -14.30 14.56
N LEU A 13 7.81 -13.00 14.82
CA LEU A 13 6.56 -12.44 15.32
C LEU A 13 5.41 -12.57 14.31
N GLU A 14 5.68 -12.49 13.00
CA GLU A 14 4.68 -12.79 11.96
C GLU A 14 4.19 -14.25 12.02
N LEU A 15 5.06 -15.22 12.33
CA LEU A 15 4.69 -16.63 12.51
C LEU A 15 3.90 -16.86 13.80
N VAL A 16 4.31 -16.22 14.90
CA VAL A 16 3.61 -16.26 16.19
C VAL A 16 2.22 -15.62 16.07
N GLN A 17 2.11 -14.49 15.38
CA GLN A 17 0.84 -13.82 15.14
C GLN A 17 -0.15 -14.73 14.40
N PHE A 18 0.31 -15.47 13.37
CA PHE A 18 -0.54 -16.44 12.67
C PHE A 18 -1.04 -17.54 13.61
N LEU A 19 -0.12 -18.13 14.40
CA LEU A 19 -0.46 -19.17 15.35
C LEU A 19 -1.48 -18.67 16.38
N PHE A 20 -1.22 -17.50 16.97
CA PHE A 20 -2.11 -16.86 17.95
C PHE A 20 -3.52 -16.64 17.40
N VAL A 21 -3.66 -16.08 16.20
CA VAL A 21 -4.99 -15.84 15.61
C VAL A 21 -5.75 -17.16 15.42
N VAL A 22 -5.10 -18.21 14.92
CA VAL A 22 -5.75 -19.50 14.70
C VAL A 22 -6.10 -20.20 16.02
N THR A 23 -5.17 -20.27 16.97
CA THR A 23 -5.39 -20.94 18.26
C THR A 23 -6.41 -20.21 19.10
N PHE A 24 -6.34 -18.88 19.19
CA PHE A 24 -7.28 -18.07 19.96
C PHE A 24 -8.69 -18.12 19.37
N SER A 25 -8.83 -18.05 18.04
CA SER A 25 -10.15 -18.20 17.40
C SER A 25 -10.75 -19.58 17.65
N THR A 26 -9.93 -20.63 17.58
CA THR A 26 -10.36 -22.01 17.86
C THR A 26 -10.76 -22.17 19.33
N PHE A 27 -10.00 -21.58 20.25
CA PHE A 27 -10.31 -21.56 21.68
C PHE A 27 -11.66 -20.90 21.96
N LEU A 28 -11.92 -19.73 21.37
CA LEU A 28 -13.21 -19.04 21.52
C LEU A 28 -14.38 -19.87 20.97
N LEU A 29 -14.18 -20.58 19.85
CA LEU A 29 -15.25 -21.39 19.24
C LEU A 29 -15.53 -22.71 19.96
N CYS A 30 -14.52 -23.34 20.60
CA CYS A 30 -14.67 -24.71 21.11
C CYS A 30 -14.55 -24.85 22.62
N CYS A 31 -13.76 -24.00 23.28
CA CYS A 31 -13.43 -24.16 24.70
C CYS A 31 -14.20 -23.20 25.61
N VAL A 32 -14.89 -22.18 25.08
CA VAL A 32 -15.69 -21.25 25.88
C VAL A 32 -17.15 -21.71 25.90
N ASP A 33 -17.71 -21.86 27.10
CA ASP A 33 -19.13 -22.06 27.31
C ASP A 33 -19.84 -20.72 27.48
N TYR A 34 -20.45 -20.25 26.39
CA TYR A 34 -21.16 -18.98 26.37
C TYR A 34 -22.45 -19.00 27.21
N ASP A 35 -23.05 -20.16 27.48
CA ASP A 35 -24.26 -20.24 28.32
C ASP A 35 -23.93 -19.90 29.78
N VAL A 36 -22.79 -20.40 30.27
CA VAL A 36 -22.28 -20.08 31.62
C VAL A 36 -21.78 -18.63 31.67
N LEU A 37 -21.06 -18.18 30.63
CA LEU A 37 -20.53 -16.81 30.56
C LEU A 37 -21.63 -15.75 30.53
N PHE A 38 -22.74 -16.00 29.83
CA PHE A 38 -23.88 -15.10 29.75
C PHE A 38 -24.92 -15.34 30.85
N ALA A 39 -24.62 -16.20 31.83
CA ALA A 39 -25.49 -16.55 32.96
C ALA A 39 -26.89 -17.05 32.53
N THR A 40 -27.01 -17.69 31.36
CA THR A 40 -28.26 -18.31 30.90
C THR A 40 -28.51 -19.66 31.57
N ARG A 41 -27.47 -20.28 32.13
CA ARG A 41 -27.55 -21.48 32.98
C ARG A 41 -26.89 -21.23 34.35
N PRO A 42 -27.56 -21.52 35.47
CA PRO A 42 -26.93 -21.48 36.78
C PRO A 42 -25.86 -22.57 36.90
N LEU A 43 -24.80 -22.30 37.66
CA LEU A 43 -23.78 -23.29 37.98
C LEU A 43 -24.41 -24.43 38.78
N ASN A 44 -24.29 -25.67 38.29
CA ASN A 44 -24.82 -26.88 38.91
C ASN A 44 -24.06 -27.32 40.19
N HIS A 45 -23.48 -26.39 40.94
CA HIS A 45 -22.91 -26.69 42.25
C HIS A 45 -23.98 -26.49 43.32
N SER A 46 -24.50 -27.60 43.83
CA SER A 46 -25.55 -27.71 44.86
C SER A 46 -25.20 -27.09 46.22
N HIS A 47 -24.09 -26.37 46.37
CA HIS A 47 -23.66 -25.73 47.61
C HIS A 47 -22.83 -24.45 47.37
N VAL A 48 -23.39 -23.45 46.71
CA VAL A 48 -22.77 -22.13 46.61
C VAL A 48 -23.83 -21.05 46.87
N PRO A 49 -23.58 -20.07 47.76
CA PRO A 49 -24.56 -19.03 48.10
C PRO A 49 -24.92 -18.17 46.88
N GLU A 50 -26.14 -17.62 46.89
CA GLU A 50 -26.83 -16.86 45.82
C GLU A 50 -26.06 -15.65 45.22
N ARG A 51 -24.78 -15.44 45.56
CA ARG A 51 -23.93 -14.31 45.15
C ARG A 51 -22.53 -14.69 44.67
N ALA A 52 -22.28 -15.94 44.28
CA ALA A 52 -20.99 -16.27 43.65
C ALA A 52 -20.92 -15.69 42.23
N LYS A 53 -20.07 -14.68 42.05
CA LYS A 53 -19.79 -14.11 40.74
C LYS A 53 -19.10 -15.16 39.87
N VAL A 54 -19.66 -15.44 38.69
CA VAL A 54 -19.06 -16.34 37.69
C VAL A 54 -17.65 -15.84 37.37
N THR A 55 -16.65 -16.69 37.54
CA THR A 55 -15.27 -16.37 37.20
C THR A 55 -14.96 -16.81 35.77
N LEU A 56 -13.98 -16.16 35.12
CA LEU A 56 -13.59 -16.52 33.75
C LEU A 56 -13.20 -18.02 33.59
N PRO A 57 -12.48 -18.65 34.54
CA PRO A 57 -12.20 -20.09 34.48
C PRO A 57 -13.46 -20.97 34.48
N ASP A 58 -14.55 -20.55 35.11
CA ASP A 58 -15.80 -21.33 35.18
C ASP A 58 -16.47 -21.46 33.80
N ALA A 59 -16.26 -20.47 32.93
CA ALA A 59 -16.75 -20.48 31.55
C ALA A 59 -15.82 -21.26 30.59
N VAL A 60 -14.64 -21.69 31.05
CA VAL A 60 -13.68 -22.42 30.20
C VAL A 60 -13.85 -23.92 30.44
N LEU A 61 -14.20 -24.64 29.38
CA LEU A 61 -14.37 -26.09 29.43
C LEU A 61 -13.04 -26.80 29.73
N PRO A 62 -13.06 -27.90 30.50
CA PRO A 62 -11.89 -28.73 30.70
C PRO A 62 -11.28 -29.20 29.37
N ALA A 63 -9.94 -29.25 29.31
CA ALA A 63 -9.19 -29.68 28.12
C ALA A 63 -9.73 -30.95 27.41
N PRO A 64 -10.09 -32.06 28.11
CA PRO A 64 -10.62 -33.24 27.43
C PRO A 64 -11.97 -33.01 26.75
N GLN A 65 -12.83 -32.16 27.34
CA GLN A 65 -14.14 -31.83 26.76
C GLN A 65 -13.99 -30.91 25.55
N CYS A 66 -13.08 -29.92 25.61
CA CYS A 66 -12.76 -29.09 24.46
C CYS A 66 -12.17 -29.93 23.31
N ALA A 67 -11.25 -30.84 23.60
CA ALA A 67 -10.68 -31.75 22.59
C ALA A 67 -11.75 -32.65 21.96
N ARG A 68 -12.76 -33.08 22.72
CA ARG A 68 -13.89 -33.85 22.18
C ARG A 68 -14.77 -33.02 21.26
N ARG A 69 -15.10 -31.77 21.61
CA ARG A 69 -15.85 -30.84 20.73
C ARG A 69 -15.08 -30.56 19.44
N LEU A 70 -13.76 -30.37 19.56
CA LEU A 70 -12.89 -30.14 18.41
C LEU A 70 -12.88 -31.35 17.45
N ARG A 71 -12.72 -32.57 17.98
CA ARG A 71 -12.77 -33.81 17.19
C ARG A 71 -14.16 -34.09 16.61
N GLY A 72 -15.22 -33.65 17.29
CA GLY A 72 -16.60 -33.78 16.83
C GLY A 72 -16.92 -32.93 15.59
N SER A 73 -16.20 -31.82 15.37
CA SER A 73 -16.37 -30.96 14.20
C SER A 73 -15.34 -31.28 13.11
N GLY A 74 -15.70 -32.17 12.19
CA GLY A 74 -14.82 -32.57 11.07
C GLY A 74 -14.37 -31.39 10.19
N TRP A 75 -15.25 -30.39 9.99
CA TRP A 75 -14.93 -29.18 9.25
C TRP A 75 -13.86 -28.32 9.93
N LEU A 76 -13.99 -28.10 11.25
CA LEU A 76 -13.00 -27.32 12.00
C LEU A 76 -11.65 -28.03 12.05
N LEU A 77 -11.66 -29.36 12.21
CA LEU A 77 -10.45 -30.16 12.12
C LEU A 77 -9.77 -30.02 10.74
N PHE A 78 -10.53 -30.08 9.65
CA PHE A 78 -10.01 -29.83 8.30
C PHE A 78 -9.37 -28.45 8.16
N LEU A 79 -10.04 -27.39 8.64
CA LEU A 79 -9.50 -26.02 8.62
C LEU A 79 -8.21 -25.89 9.45
N LEU A 80 -8.13 -26.55 10.61
CA LEU A 80 -6.91 -26.57 11.42
C LEU A 80 -5.76 -27.30 10.74
N VAL A 81 -6.02 -28.44 10.09
CA VAL A 81 -5.00 -29.16 9.32
C VAL A 81 -4.49 -28.29 8.17
N LEU A 82 -5.40 -27.64 7.44
CA LEU A 82 -5.02 -26.70 6.37
C LEU A 82 -4.21 -25.51 6.91
N ALA A 83 -4.64 -24.90 8.01
CA ALA A 83 -3.91 -23.80 8.65
C ALA A 83 -2.52 -24.23 9.13
N GLY A 84 -2.41 -25.44 9.70
CA GLY A 84 -1.15 -26.05 10.10
C GLY A 84 -0.21 -26.29 8.93
N ALA A 85 -0.72 -26.79 7.81
CA ALA A 85 0.05 -26.96 6.57
C ALA A 85 0.56 -25.61 6.04
N VAL A 86 -0.30 -24.57 5.99
CA VAL A 86 0.09 -23.22 5.59
C VAL A 86 1.15 -22.63 6.52
N TRP A 87 1.00 -22.81 7.83
CA TRP A 87 1.98 -22.36 8.83
C TRP A 87 3.32 -23.06 8.63
N LEU A 88 3.33 -24.38 8.40
CA LEU A 88 4.55 -25.13 8.14
C LEU A 88 5.23 -24.67 6.86
N CYS A 89 4.48 -24.44 5.77
CA CYS A 89 5.03 -23.87 4.54
C CYS A 89 5.64 -22.48 4.77
N ARG A 90 5.00 -21.63 5.59
CA ARG A 90 5.55 -20.32 5.97
C ARG A 90 6.81 -20.45 6.80
N LEU A 91 6.86 -21.37 7.76
CA LEU A 91 8.03 -21.65 8.59
C LEU A 91 9.22 -22.09 7.72
N VAL A 92 9.03 -23.08 6.86
CA VAL A 92 10.08 -23.56 5.94
C VAL A 92 10.57 -22.44 5.03
N THR A 93 9.65 -21.61 4.52
CA THR A 93 10.01 -20.44 3.70
C THR A 93 10.78 -19.40 4.49
N ALA A 94 10.39 -19.11 5.74
CA ALA A 94 11.08 -18.18 6.62
C ALA A 94 12.50 -18.68 6.95
N LEU A 95 12.66 -19.97 7.26
CA LEU A 95 13.96 -20.60 7.51
C LEU A 95 14.89 -20.52 6.29
N ARG A 96 14.39 -20.83 5.09
CA ARG A 96 15.16 -20.68 3.84
C ARG A 96 15.60 -19.24 3.61
N ARG A 97 14.71 -18.26 3.85
CA ARG A 97 15.06 -16.83 3.75
C ARG A 97 16.09 -16.41 4.79
N LEU A 98 16.02 -16.96 6.00
CA LEU A 98 16.95 -16.65 7.08
C LEU A 98 18.38 -17.02 6.73
N VAL A 99 18.60 -18.18 6.10
CA VAL A 99 19.91 -18.60 5.59
C VAL A 99 20.45 -17.57 4.59
N GLY A 100 19.64 -17.16 3.62
CA GLY A 100 20.04 -16.11 2.67
C GLY A 100 20.32 -14.77 3.35
N TYR A 101 19.53 -14.36 4.34
CA TYR A 101 19.81 -13.13 5.10
C TYR A 101 21.07 -13.22 5.95
N TRP A 102 21.44 -14.42 6.42
CA TRP A 102 22.69 -14.64 7.15
C TRP A 102 23.91 -14.45 6.23
N GLU A 103 23.84 -14.98 5.00
CA GLU A 103 24.86 -14.73 3.99
C GLU A 103 24.99 -13.24 3.66
N ILE A 104 23.85 -12.54 3.50
CA ILE A 104 23.84 -11.09 3.30
C ILE A 104 24.46 -10.37 4.51
N ARG A 105 24.13 -10.76 5.74
CA ARG A 105 24.77 -10.19 6.95
C ARG A 105 26.28 -10.37 6.90
N SER A 106 26.76 -11.57 6.57
CA SER A 106 28.19 -11.86 6.44
C SER A 106 28.83 -10.99 5.36
N PHE A 107 28.16 -10.78 4.23
CA PHE A 107 28.60 -9.88 3.17
C PHE A 107 28.72 -8.42 3.63
N TYR A 108 27.75 -7.90 4.40
CA TYR A 108 27.83 -6.54 4.96
C TYR A 108 29.04 -6.37 5.88
N ILE A 109 29.28 -7.34 6.78
CA ILE A 109 30.37 -7.26 7.76
C ILE A 109 31.73 -7.45 7.09
N ARG A 110 31.90 -8.53 6.31
CA ARG A 110 33.21 -8.93 5.77
C ARG A 110 33.60 -8.18 4.50
N ALA A 111 32.65 -7.91 3.61
CA ALA A 111 32.95 -7.38 2.28
C ALA A 111 32.72 -5.86 2.18
N LEU A 112 31.63 -5.34 2.77
CA LEU A 112 31.35 -3.90 2.78
C LEU A 112 32.00 -3.16 3.96
N GLY A 113 32.49 -3.90 4.97
CA GLY A 113 33.08 -3.33 6.19
C GLY A 113 32.08 -2.46 6.96
N ILE A 114 30.82 -2.91 7.05
CA ILE A 114 29.76 -2.24 7.81
C ILE A 114 29.34 -3.18 8.95
N PRO A 115 29.63 -2.85 10.21
CA PRO A 115 29.19 -3.66 11.34
C PRO A 115 27.67 -3.58 11.51
N ALA A 116 27.08 -4.58 12.18
CA ALA A 116 25.63 -4.70 12.30
C ALA A 116 24.98 -3.53 13.07
N GLU A 117 25.71 -2.94 14.01
CA GLU A 117 25.24 -1.85 14.88
C GLU A 117 25.18 -0.51 14.13
N GLU A 118 26.12 -0.26 13.21
CA GLU A 118 26.18 0.99 12.45
C GLU A 118 25.25 1.02 11.24
N LEU A 119 24.65 -0.11 10.85
CA LEU A 119 23.83 -0.19 9.64
C LEU A 119 22.68 0.84 9.64
N CYS A 120 22.12 1.16 10.80
CA CYS A 120 21.06 2.17 10.93
C CYS A 120 21.54 3.60 10.68
N ASN A 121 22.83 3.88 10.87
CA ASN A 121 23.43 5.20 10.67
C ASN A 121 23.83 5.43 9.21
N HIS A 122 23.87 4.38 8.39
CA HIS A 122 24.21 4.46 6.98
C HIS A 122 22.99 4.76 6.10
N SER A 123 23.11 5.78 5.26
CA SER A 123 22.18 5.99 4.15
C SER A 123 22.37 4.92 3.07
N TRP A 124 21.29 4.63 2.31
CA TRP A 124 21.38 3.71 1.17
C TRP A 124 22.46 4.14 0.17
N GLN A 125 22.61 5.46 -0.06
CA GLN A 125 23.63 6.00 -0.95
C GLN A 125 25.06 5.66 -0.50
N SER A 126 25.32 5.65 0.81
CA SER A 126 26.59 5.21 1.38
C SER A 126 26.86 3.72 1.11
N VAL A 127 25.84 2.87 1.31
CA VAL A 127 25.92 1.42 1.05
C VAL A 127 26.14 1.14 -0.44
N GLN A 128 25.40 1.83 -1.31
CA GLN A 128 25.50 1.72 -2.76
C GLN A 128 26.90 2.11 -3.26
N ALA A 129 27.45 3.22 -2.75
CA ALA A 129 28.82 3.65 -3.05
C ALA A 129 29.87 2.59 -2.69
N ARG A 130 29.74 1.96 -1.51
CA ARG A 130 30.64 0.89 -1.07
C ARG A 130 30.51 -0.35 -1.95
N LEU A 131 29.29 -0.70 -2.37
CA LEU A 131 29.07 -1.82 -3.29
C LEU A 131 29.72 -1.60 -4.65
N LEU A 132 29.66 -0.38 -5.19
CA LEU A 132 30.35 -0.01 -6.42
C LEU A 132 31.87 -0.01 -6.28
N ALA A 133 32.40 0.45 -5.15
CA ALA A 133 33.84 0.38 -4.86
C ALA A 133 34.32 -1.08 -4.72
N LEU A 134 33.50 -1.95 -4.09
CA LEU A 134 33.79 -3.36 -3.93
C LEU A 134 33.84 -4.09 -5.27
N GLN A 135 32.91 -3.80 -6.19
CA GLN A 135 32.91 -4.39 -7.54
C GLN A 135 34.23 -4.19 -8.29
N ARG A 136 34.92 -3.06 -8.07
CA ARG A 136 36.22 -2.79 -8.71
C ARG A 136 37.35 -3.66 -8.14
N ARG A 137 37.23 -4.08 -6.88
CA ARG A 137 38.22 -4.92 -6.18
C ARG A 137 37.93 -6.41 -6.32
N GLN A 138 36.65 -6.78 -6.29
CA GLN A 138 36.15 -8.15 -6.35
C GLN A 138 34.98 -8.19 -7.34
N PRO A 139 35.06 -8.98 -8.43
CA PRO A 139 34.01 -9.02 -9.43
C PRO A 139 32.77 -9.76 -8.91
N LEU A 140 31.80 -9.02 -8.35
CA LEU A 140 30.49 -9.56 -7.96
C LEU A 140 29.64 -9.88 -9.20
N CYS A 141 29.75 -9.02 -10.22
CA CYS A 141 29.14 -9.20 -11.53
C CYS A 141 30.22 -9.59 -12.55
N VAL A 142 30.17 -10.83 -13.05
CA VAL A 142 31.17 -11.36 -14.00
C VAL A 142 31.12 -10.69 -15.38
N PRO A 143 29.94 -10.46 -16.00
CA PRO A 143 29.88 -9.92 -17.37
C PRO A 143 30.34 -8.46 -17.51
N ARG A 144 30.46 -7.71 -16.41
CA ARG A 144 30.83 -6.28 -16.43
C ARG A 144 31.83 -5.97 -15.33
N ARG A 145 33.00 -5.44 -15.72
CA ARG A 145 34.04 -5.01 -14.77
C ARG A 145 33.61 -3.81 -13.92
N GLU A 146 32.84 -2.88 -14.50
CA GLU A 146 32.29 -1.74 -13.78
C GLU A 146 30.77 -1.78 -13.76
N LEU A 147 30.20 -1.58 -12.58
CA LEU A 147 28.76 -1.49 -12.38
C LEU A 147 28.38 -0.02 -12.20
N THR A 148 27.22 0.37 -12.70
CA THR A 148 26.69 1.73 -12.50
C THR A 148 25.62 1.74 -11.39
N GLU A 149 25.35 2.93 -10.86
CA GLU A 149 24.23 3.14 -9.91
C GLU A 149 22.89 2.70 -10.50
N LEU A 150 22.69 2.95 -11.79
CA LEU A 150 21.49 2.55 -12.52
C LEU A 150 21.33 1.02 -12.62
N ASP A 151 22.44 0.28 -12.83
CA ASP A 151 22.40 -1.18 -12.91
C ASP A 151 21.91 -1.82 -11.59
N ILE A 152 22.28 -1.25 -10.44
CA ILE A 152 21.79 -1.71 -9.12
C ILE A 152 20.28 -1.52 -9.04
N HIS A 153 19.79 -0.34 -9.44
CA HIS A 153 18.37 -0.03 -9.42
C HIS A 153 17.58 -0.94 -10.37
N HIS A 154 18.10 -1.22 -11.56
CA HIS A 154 17.47 -2.16 -12.50
C HIS A 154 17.35 -3.56 -11.90
N ARG A 155 18.35 -4.05 -11.16
CA ARG A 155 18.28 -5.35 -10.48
C ARG A 155 17.22 -5.38 -9.38
N ILE A 156 17.16 -4.34 -8.54
CA ILE A 156 16.23 -4.26 -7.40
C ILE A 156 14.79 -4.05 -7.88
N LEU A 157 14.59 -3.22 -8.91
CA LEU A 157 13.29 -2.70 -9.31
C LEU A 157 12.76 -3.30 -10.61
N ARG A 158 13.43 -4.30 -11.20
CA ARG A 158 13.06 -4.95 -12.48
C ARG A 158 11.56 -5.10 -12.67
N PHE A 159 10.92 -5.88 -11.80
CA PHE A 159 9.48 -6.17 -11.90
C PHE A 159 8.60 -4.97 -11.53
N ARG A 160 9.06 -4.12 -10.59
CA ARG A 160 8.32 -2.92 -10.19
C ARG A 160 8.23 -1.91 -11.33
N ASN A 161 9.30 -1.73 -12.10
CA ASN A 161 9.30 -0.86 -13.26
C ASN A 161 8.31 -1.34 -14.33
N TYR A 162 8.16 -2.65 -14.55
CA TYR A 162 7.11 -3.18 -15.43
C TYR A 162 5.70 -2.86 -14.91
N ILE A 163 5.43 -3.05 -13.61
CA ILE A 163 4.13 -2.68 -13.02
C ILE A 163 3.85 -1.19 -13.18
N VAL A 164 4.83 -0.33 -12.89
CA VAL A 164 4.73 1.13 -13.04
C VAL A 164 4.41 1.52 -14.48
N ALA A 165 5.09 0.91 -15.46
CA ALA A 165 4.85 1.16 -16.88
C ALA A 165 3.45 0.68 -17.32
N MET A 166 3.03 -0.52 -16.91
CA MET A 166 1.70 -1.04 -17.24
C MET A 166 0.57 -0.23 -16.60
N VAL A 167 0.78 0.32 -15.40
CA VAL A 167 -0.18 1.25 -14.77
C VAL A 167 -0.22 2.58 -15.51
N ASN A 168 0.93 3.12 -15.93
CA ASN A 168 1.00 4.37 -16.70
C ASN A 168 0.33 4.23 -18.08
N LYS A 169 0.52 3.09 -18.76
CA LYS A 169 -0.13 2.75 -20.03
C LYS A 169 -1.55 2.19 -19.89
N SER A 170 -2.12 2.17 -18.69
CA SER A 170 -3.48 1.67 -18.41
C SER A 170 -3.76 0.25 -18.93
N LEU A 171 -2.75 -0.64 -18.91
CA LEU A 171 -2.86 -2.02 -19.40
C LEU A 171 -3.49 -2.99 -18.39
N LEU A 172 -3.33 -2.71 -17.09
CA LEU A 172 -3.87 -3.55 -16.05
C LEU A 172 -5.38 -3.26 -15.84
N PRO A 173 -6.23 -4.29 -15.73
CA PRO A 173 -7.65 -4.13 -15.48
C PRO A 173 -7.91 -3.75 -14.01
N VAL A 174 -7.65 -2.50 -13.66
CA VAL A 174 -7.83 -1.96 -12.29
C VAL A 174 -8.89 -0.87 -12.21
N ARG A 175 -9.32 -0.30 -13.35
CA ARG A 175 -10.38 0.72 -13.42
C ARG A 175 -11.67 0.08 -13.88
N PHE A 176 -12.73 0.25 -13.11
CA PHE A 176 -14.06 -0.31 -13.39
C PHE A 176 -15.12 0.78 -13.26
N HIS A 177 -16.20 0.66 -14.03
CA HIS A 177 -17.38 1.49 -13.86
C HIS A 177 -18.46 0.66 -13.17
N VAL A 178 -18.75 1.00 -11.90
CA VAL A 178 -19.75 0.28 -11.11
C VAL A 178 -21.04 1.10 -11.12
N PRO A 179 -22.21 0.48 -11.42
CA PRO A 179 -23.50 1.17 -11.32
C PRO A 179 -23.64 1.84 -9.96
N LEU A 180 -24.18 3.06 -9.91
CA LEU A 180 -24.36 3.92 -8.73
C LEU A 180 -23.09 4.53 -8.12
N LEU A 181 -21.95 3.83 -8.12
CA LEU A 181 -20.69 4.31 -7.55
C LEU A 181 -19.80 5.07 -8.54
N GLY A 182 -20.00 4.86 -9.85
CA GLY A 182 -19.22 5.50 -10.90
C GLY A 182 -17.86 4.84 -11.13
N PRO A 183 -16.82 5.60 -11.55
CA PRO A 183 -15.49 5.06 -11.81
C PRO A 183 -14.75 4.73 -10.50
N VAL A 184 -14.44 3.45 -10.31
CA VAL A 184 -13.72 2.92 -9.15
C VAL A 184 -12.40 2.30 -9.58
N VAL A 185 -11.36 2.46 -8.74
CA VAL A 185 -10.06 1.82 -8.94
C VAL A 185 -9.88 0.72 -7.90
N PHE A 186 -9.77 -0.53 -8.35
CA PHE A 186 -9.59 -1.69 -7.49
C PHE A 186 -8.21 -2.31 -7.69
N LEU A 187 -7.27 -1.97 -6.82
CA LEU A 187 -5.94 -2.61 -6.77
C LEU A 187 -5.58 -2.91 -5.32
N THR A 188 -5.84 -4.14 -4.89
CA THR A 188 -5.54 -4.62 -3.54
C THR A 188 -4.21 -5.37 -3.52
N ARG A 189 -3.70 -5.66 -2.31
CA ARG A 189 -2.50 -6.49 -2.15
C ARG A 189 -2.70 -7.90 -2.70
N GLY A 190 -3.92 -8.45 -2.57
CA GLY A 190 -4.29 -9.75 -3.10
C GLY A 190 -4.27 -9.81 -4.64
N LEU A 191 -4.83 -8.78 -5.30
CA LEU A 191 -4.78 -8.67 -6.75
C LEU A 191 -3.34 -8.46 -7.24
N GLN A 192 -2.57 -7.56 -6.61
CA GLN A 192 -1.18 -7.34 -6.96
C GLN A 192 -0.35 -8.63 -6.86
N PHE A 193 -0.53 -9.40 -5.79
CA PHE A 193 0.18 -10.68 -5.62
C PHE A 193 -0.12 -11.65 -6.77
N ASN A 194 -1.40 -11.78 -7.16
CA ASN A 194 -1.79 -12.65 -8.26
C ASN A 194 -1.25 -12.18 -9.62
N LEU A 195 -1.24 -10.86 -9.88
CA LEU A 195 -0.63 -10.30 -11.09
C LEU A 195 0.88 -10.55 -11.12
N GLU A 196 1.59 -10.37 -10.00
CA GLU A 196 3.03 -10.66 -9.92
C GLU A 196 3.34 -12.15 -10.13
N LEU A 197 2.49 -13.03 -9.57
CA LEU A 197 2.60 -14.47 -9.77
C LEU A 197 2.38 -14.82 -11.25
N LEU A 198 1.32 -14.28 -11.86
CA LEU A 198 0.97 -14.56 -13.25
C LEU A 198 2.02 -14.05 -14.24
N LEU A 199 2.57 -12.85 -14.03
CA LEU A 199 3.45 -12.19 -15.00
C LEU A 199 4.93 -12.53 -14.80
N PHE A 200 5.40 -12.69 -13.56
CA PHE A 200 6.85 -12.72 -13.25
C PHE A 200 7.36 -14.00 -12.57
N ARG A 201 6.57 -14.65 -11.71
CA ARG A 201 7.10 -15.72 -10.81
C ARG A 201 6.50 -17.11 -11.00
N GLY A 202 5.32 -17.21 -11.58
CA GLY A 202 4.57 -18.46 -11.72
C GLY A 202 5.10 -19.35 -12.84
N PRO A 203 4.62 -20.61 -12.91
CA PRO A 203 5.05 -21.56 -13.94
C PRO A 203 4.67 -21.12 -15.37
N ALA A 204 3.63 -20.30 -15.51
CA ALA A 204 3.18 -19.70 -16.77
C ALA A 204 3.68 -18.26 -16.98
N ALA A 205 4.56 -17.76 -16.11
CA ALA A 205 5.08 -16.40 -16.20
C ALA A 205 5.88 -16.16 -17.48
N LEU A 206 5.88 -14.90 -17.94
CA LEU A 206 6.60 -14.49 -19.14
C LEU A 206 8.13 -14.51 -18.95
N PHE A 207 8.56 -14.39 -17.70
CA PHE A 207 9.95 -14.58 -17.28
C PHE A 207 10.27 -16.07 -17.14
N GLN A 208 11.41 -16.49 -17.68
CA GLN A 208 11.94 -17.85 -17.47
C GLN A 208 12.67 -17.93 -16.13
N ASN A 209 13.45 -16.91 -15.83
CA ASN A 209 14.27 -16.75 -14.63
C ASN A 209 14.01 -15.36 -14.04
N THR A 210 14.62 -15.05 -12.89
CA THR A 210 14.47 -13.73 -12.25
C THR A 210 14.92 -12.55 -13.13
N TRP A 211 15.72 -12.79 -14.17
CA TRP A 211 16.39 -11.75 -14.96
C TRP A 211 16.19 -11.82 -16.48
N SER A 212 15.54 -12.86 -17.02
CA SER A 212 15.35 -13.00 -18.47
C SER A 212 13.92 -13.44 -18.80
N LEU A 213 13.39 -12.89 -19.89
CA LEU A 213 12.15 -13.32 -20.51
C LEU A 213 12.35 -14.60 -21.30
N ARG A 214 11.27 -15.37 -21.44
CA ARG A 214 11.23 -16.50 -22.37
C ARG A 214 11.52 -15.99 -23.79
N PRO A 215 12.43 -16.62 -24.55
CA PRO A 215 12.76 -16.20 -25.92
C PRO A 215 11.54 -16.14 -26.86
N GLN A 216 10.51 -16.95 -26.59
CA GLN A 216 9.26 -16.95 -27.34
C GLN A 216 8.53 -15.60 -27.27
N VAL A 217 8.61 -14.88 -26.15
CA VAL A 217 7.96 -13.57 -25.96
C VAL A 217 8.58 -12.51 -26.88
N LYS A 218 9.89 -12.63 -27.16
CA LYS A 218 10.60 -11.75 -28.08
C LYS A 218 10.22 -11.98 -29.56
N ARG A 219 9.60 -13.12 -29.91
CA ARG A 219 9.23 -13.48 -31.29
C ARG A 219 7.81 -13.04 -31.65
N ALA A 220 7.65 -12.31 -32.76
CA ALA A 220 6.35 -11.82 -33.21
C ALA A 220 5.33 -12.94 -33.54
N GLY A 221 5.79 -14.04 -34.18
CA GLY A 221 4.92 -15.14 -34.60
C GLY A 221 4.21 -15.88 -33.46
N ALA A 222 4.79 -15.90 -32.25
CA ALA A 222 4.23 -16.62 -31.10
C ALA A 222 3.20 -15.82 -30.29
N ARG A 223 2.94 -14.54 -30.65
CA ARG A 223 2.17 -13.61 -29.80
C ARG A 223 0.79 -14.12 -29.40
N ARG A 224 0.03 -14.66 -30.36
CA ARG A 224 -1.35 -15.16 -30.12
C ARG A 224 -1.34 -16.42 -29.26
N ALA A 225 -0.39 -17.32 -29.48
CA ALA A 225 -0.26 -18.54 -28.69
C ALA A 225 0.12 -18.22 -27.23
N LEU A 226 1.05 -17.28 -27.03
CA LEU A 226 1.44 -16.80 -25.70
C LEU A 226 0.29 -16.08 -25.00
N ALA A 227 -0.45 -15.21 -25.70
CA ALA A 227 -1.61 -14.52 -25.14
C ALA A 227 -2.69 -15.51 -24.68
N ARG A 228 -2.99 -16.54 -25.49
CA ARG A 228 -3.91 -17.62 -25.10
C ARG A 228 -3.37 -18.44 -23.92
N GLY A 229 -2.07 -18.67 -23.85
CA GLY A 229 -1.42 -19.34 -22.70
C GLY A 229 -1.56 -18.52 -21.41
N LEU A 230 -1.28 -17.23 -21.48
CA LEU A 230 -1.39 -16.29 -20.36
C LEU A 230 -2.83 -16.13 -19.90
N ALA A 231 -3.79 -16.00 -20.83
CA ALA A 231 -5.22 -15.96 -20.53
C ALA A 231 -5.71 -17.22 -19.81
N ARG A 232 -5.32 -18.42 -20.31
CA ARG A 232 -5.66 -19.69 -19.66
C ARG A 232 -5.05 -19.79 -18.25
N ALA A 233 -3.80 -19.36 -18.08
CA ALA A 233 -3.16 -19.33 -16.77
C ALA A 233 -3.86 -18.37 -15.80
N ALA A 234 -4.32 -17.21 -16.29
CA ALA A 234 -5.10 -16.25 -15.50
C ALA A 234 -6.42 -16.86 -15.02
N VAL A 235 -7.16 -17.52 -15.92
CA VAL A 235 -8.41 -18.20 -15.59
C VAL A 235 -8.18 -19.33 -14.58
N LEU A 236 -7.17 -20.18 -14.79
CA LEU A 236 -6.84 -21.27 -13.86
C LEU A 236 -6.47 -20.72 -12.47
N LEU A 237 -5.66 -19.67 -12.43
CA LEU A 237 -5.31 -18.98 -11.17
C LEU A 237 -6.54 -18.35 -10.52
N GLY A 238 -7.45 -17.78 -11.31
CA GLY A 238 -8.73 -17.24 -10.84
C GLY A 238 -9.62 -18.33 -10.22
N VAL A 239 -9.76 -19.49 -10.87
CA VAL A 239 -10.50 -20.65 -10.34
C VAL A 239 -9.87 -21.16 -9.04
N ALA A 240 -8.53 -21.25 -8.98
CA ALA A 240 -7.83 -21.63 -7.75
C ALA A 240 -8.08 -20.62 -6.61
N ASN A 241 -8.07 -19.31 -6.90
CA ASN A 241 -8.42 -18.29 -5.91
C ASN A 241 -9.90 -18.39 -5.47
N LEU A 242 -10.81 -18.72 -6.37
CA LEU A 242 -12.23 -18.91 -6.06
C LEU A 242 -12.42 -20.12 -5.12
N ALA A 243 -11.73 -21.23 -5.37
CA ALA A 243 -11.76 -22.40 -4.48
C ALA A 243 -11.18 -22.09 -3.08
N LEU A 244 -10.13 -21.27 -3.01
CA LEU A 244 -9.53 -20.83 -1.74
C LEU A 244 -10.26 -19.66 -1.06
N CYS A 245 -11.23 -19.05 -1.73
CA CYS A 245 -11.96 -17.87 -1.28
C CYS A 245 -12.51 -17.98 0.15
N PRO A 246 -13.26 -19.03 0.55
CA PRO A 246 -13.81 -19.10 1.91
C PRO A 246 -12.74 -19.09 2.99
N CYS A 247 -11.62 -19.80 2.77
CA CYS A 247 -10.51 -19.84 3.72
C CYS A 247 -9.79 -18.49 3.82
N VAL A 248 -9.50 -17.86 2.68
CA VAL A 248 -8.82 -16.56 2.64
C VAL A 248 -9.72 -15.46 3.24
N LEU A 249 -11.02 -15.47 2.92
CA LEU A 249 -11.98 -14.52 3.47
C LEU A 249 -12.11 -14.67 4.99
N GLY A 250 -12.24 -15.89 5.50
CA GLY A 250 -12.25 -16.17 6.94
C GLY A 250 -11.00 -15.65 7.64
N TRP A 251 -9.81 -15.91 7.07
CA TRP A 251 -8.55 -15.36 7.59
C TRP A 251 -8.53 -13.82 7.57
N ARG A 252 -9.00 -13.18 6.50
CA ARG A 252 -9.04 -11.71 6.39
C ARG A 252 -10.00 -11.08 7.39
N LEU A 253 -11.16 -11.69 7.62
CA LEU A 253 -12.14 -11.25 8.62
C LEU A 253 -11.55 -11.32 10.04
N LEU A 254 -10.98 -12.47 10.41
CA LEU A 254 -10.33 -12.65 11.72
C LEU A 254 -9.21 -11.64 11.92
N LEU A 255 -8.31 -11.49 10.94
CA LEU A 255 -7.21 -10.55 11.03
C LEU A 255 -7.70 -9.10 11.12
N ALA A 256 -8.73 -8.72 10.34
CA ALA A 256 -9.31 -7.39 10.39
C ALA A 256 -9.93 -7.11 11.77
N PHE A 257 -10.67 -8.06 12.33
CA PHE A 257 -11.24 -7.97 13.67
C PHE A 257 -10.14 -7.76 14.72
N PHE A 258 -9.16 -8.66 14.81
CA PHE A 258 -8.09 -8.56 15.81
C PHE A 258 -7.18 -7.34 15.64
N SER A 259 -7.05 -6.80 14.42
CA SER A 259 -6.15 -5.65 14.17
C SER A 259 -6.83 -4.29 14.31
N TYR A 260 -8.14 -4.19 14.07
CA TYR A 260 -8.84 -2.90 13.98
C TYR A 260 -9.98 -2.73 14.98
N ALA A 261 -10.49 -3.78 15.63
CA ALA A 261 -11.60 -3.66 16.58
C ALA A 261 -11.24 -2.77 17.79
N GLU A 262 -10.03 -2.89 18.33
CA GLU A 262 -9.55 -2.02 19.41
C GLU A 262 -9.45 -0.56 18.95
N GLY A 263 -8.89 -0.32 17.76
CA GLY A 263 -8.77 1.02 17.19
C GLY A 263 -10.12 1.68 16.92
N LEU A 264 -11.14 0.90 16.55
CA LEU A 264 -12.51 1.40 16.38
C LEU A 264 -13.10 1.88 17.71
N LYS A 265 -12.87 1.15 18.80
CA LYS A 265 -13.33 1.55 20.14
C LYS A 265 -12.55 2.75 20.68
N ARG A 266 -11.24 2.77 20.50
CA ARG A 266 -10.36 3.80 21.09
C ARG A 266 -10.43 5.14 20.37
N ALA A 267 -10.40 5.10 19.04
CA ALA A 267 -10.36 6.31 18.22
C ALA A 267 -11.03 6.03 16.86
N PRO A 268 -12.37 6.08 16.78
CA PRO A 268 -13.11 5.78 15.55
C PRO A 268 -12.72 6.72 14.39
N GLY A 269 -12.36 7.97 14.69
CA GLY A 269 -11.85 8.94 13.70
C GLY A 269 -10.58 8.47 12.97
N SER A 270 -9.81 7.53 13.53
CA SER A 270 -8.62 6.97 12.87
C SER A 270 -8.94 6.17 11.60
N LEU A 271 -10.18 5.68 11.44
CA LEU A 271 -10.66 5.02 10.22
C LEU A 271 -11.09 6.03 9.15
N GLY A 272 -11.49 7.24 9.57
CA GLY A 272 -11.74 8.40 8.71
C GLY A 272 -10.44 9.06 8.21
N ALA A 273 -9.30 8.76 8.82
CA ALA A 273 -8.00 9.18 8.29
C ALA A 273 -7.76 8.60 6.89
N ARG A 274 -7.11 9.39 6.04
CA ARG A 274 -6.79 9.03 4.66
C ARG A 274 -5.39 8.44 4.53
N ARG A 275 -5.17 7.73 3.43
CA ARG A 275 -3.88 7.12 3.10
C ARG A 275 -3.70 7.03 1.59
N TRP A 276 -2.45 7.06 1.15
CA TRP A 276 -2.11 6.77 -0.24
C TRP A 276 -2.51 5.33 -0.59
N SER A 277 -3.35 5.20 -1.63
CA SER A 277 -3.82 3.91 -2.13
C SER A 277 -2.68 3.09 -2.73
N LEU A 278 -2.87 1.78 -2.86
CA LEU A 278 -1.87 0.93 -3.51
C LEU A 278 -1.71 1.30 -4.99
N TYR A 279 -2.80 1.70 -5.64
CA TYR A 279 -2.80 2.28 -6.97
C TYR A 279 -1.94 3.55 -7.04
N ALA A 280 -2.14 4.50 -6.13
CA ALA A 280 -1.34 5.72 -6.07
C ALA A 280 0.16 5.44 -5.94
N ARG A 281 0.54 4.43 -5.15
CA ARG A 281 1.95 4.03 -4.99
C ARG A 281 2.61 3.53 -6.26
N HIS A 282 1.86 3.08 -7.27
CA HIS A 282 2.40 2.72 -8.59
C HIS A 282 2.22 3.85 -9.61
N TYR A 283 1.09 4.56 -9.56
CA TYR A 283 0.82 5.70 -10.43
C TYR A 283 1.82 6.86 -10.20
N LEU A 284 2.04 7.24 -8.94
CA LEU A 284 2.90 8.36 -8.54
C LEU A 284 4.39 8.01 -8.44
N ARG A 285 4.77 6.75 -8.69
CA ARG A 285 6.14 6.28 -8.58
C ARG A 285 6.92 6.55 -9.86
N HIS A 286 8.14 7.06 -9.71
CA HIS A 286 9.07 7.26 -10.82
C HIS A 286 9.70 5.92 -11.22
N PHE A 287 10.18 5.82 -12.46
CA PHE A 287 11.02 4.69 -12.86
C PHE A 287 12.33 4.70 -12.06
N ASN A 288 12.80 3.51 -11.69
CA ASN A 288 14.01 3.31 -10.86
C ASN A 288 13.97 3.99 -9.48
N GLU A 289 12.79 4.32 -8.96
CA GLU A 289 12.66 4.84 -7.61
C GLU A 289 12.59 3.73 -6.56
N LEU A 290 13.39 3.81 -5.51
CA LEU A 290 13.40 2.84 -4.42
C LEU A 290 12.18 3.00 -3.49
N GLY A 291 11.89 1.96 -2.72
CA GLY A 291 10.70 1.95 -1.84
C GLY A 291 10.70 3.04 -0.78
N HIS A 292 11.88 3.35 -0.21
CA HIS A 292 12.02 4.36 0.83
C HIS A 292 11.96 5.79 0.25
N GLU A 293 12.48 6.01 -0.96
CA GLU A 293 12.42 7.30 -1.65
C GLU A 293 10.97 7.71 -1.95
N LEU A 294 10.19 6.76 -2.48
CA LEU A 294 8.76 6.95 -2.70
C LEU A 294 8.03 7.22 -1.38
N GLN A 295 8.32 6.44 -0.33
CA GLN A 295 7.69 6.61 0.97
C GLN A 295 8.01 7.97 1.58
N ALA A 296 9.24 8.46 1.45
CA ALA A 296 9.63 9.79 1.92
C ALA A 296 8.88 10.90 1.16
N ARG A 297 8.72 10.74 -0.16
CA ARG A 297 7.98 11.70 -0.99
C ARG A 297 6.49 11.74 -0.63
N LEU A 298 5.85 10.58 -0.58
CA LEU A 298 4.44 10.45 -0.20
C LEU A 298 4.21 10.84 1.27
N GLY A 299 5.20 10.66 2.14
CA GLY A 299 5.18 11.13 3.53
C GLY A 299 5.11 12.65 3.62
N ARG A 300 6.00 13.37 2.90
CA ARG A 300 5.97 14.85 2.84
C ARG A 300 4.67 15.38 2.22
N GLY A 301 4.17 14.71 1.18
CA GLY A 301 2.89 15.06 0.54
C GLY A 301 1.64 14.73 1.35
N HIS A 302 1.75 14.02 2.48
CA HIS A 302 0.60 13.54 3.23
C HIS A 302 -0.20 14.67 3.89
N ALA A 303 0.48 15.54 4.65
CA ALA A 303 -0.16 16.66 5.34
C ALA A 303 -0.90 17.62 4.39
N PRO A 304 -0.30 18.11 3.28
CA PRO A 304 -1.02 18.98 2.35
C PRO A 304 -2.17 18.26 1.63
N ALA A 305 -2.05 16.95 1.34
CA ALA A 305 -3.12 16.17 0.73
C ALA A 305 -4.31 15.98 1.68
N THR A 306 -4.05 15.79 2.97
CA THR A 306 -5.09 15.76 4.01
C THR A 306 -5.81 17.10 4.09
N LYS A 307 -5.07 18.22 4.23
CA LYS A 307 -5.66 19.57 4.23
C LYS A 307 -6.51 19.84 2.98
N TYR A 308 -6.02 19.43 1.80
CA TYR A 308 -6.80 19.54 0.56
C TYR A 308 -8.11 18.76 0.64
N MET A 309 -8.08 17.48 1.04
CA MET A 309 -9.29 16.65 1.07
C MET A 309 -10.30 17.06 2.15
N ASP A 310 -9.81 17.61 3.27
CA ASP A 310 -10.64 18.08 4.40
C ASP A 310 -11.32 19.42 4.08
N SER A 311 -10.73 20.23 3.18
CA SER A 311 -11.35 21.47 2.69
C SER A 311 -12.68 21.24 1.94
N PHE A 312 -12.94 20.00 1.53
CA PHE A 312 -14.20 19.59 0.93
C PHE A 312 -15.04 18.83 1.95
N SER A 313 -15.69 19.53 2.88
CA SER A 313 -16.67 18.91 3.76
C SER A 313 -18.02 18.76 3.04
N SER A 314 -18.79 17.71 3.38
CA SER A 314 -20.17 17.58 2.91
C SER A 314 -21.08 18.33 3.90
N PRO A 315 -21.80 19.39 3.47
CA PRO A 315 -22.64 20.16 4.38
C PRO A 315 -23.76 19.30 4.98
N LEU A 316 -24.35 18.39 4.20
CA LEU A 316 -25.38 17.47 4.66
C LEU A 316 -24.85 16.53 5.74
N LEU A 317 -23.65 15.97 5.57
CA LEU A 317 -23.03 15.11 6.57
C LEU A 317 -22.70 15.88 7.85
N ALA A 318 -22.22 17.12 7.74
CA ALA A 318 -21.92 17.97 8.90
C ALA A 318 -23.18 18.33 9.70
N VAL A 319 -24.29 18.65 9.02
CA VAL A 319 -25.59 18.91 9.67
C VAL A 319 -26.08 17.67 10.41
N LEU A 320 -26.06 16.50 9.77
CA LEU A 320 -26.45 15.24 10.41
C LEU A 320 -25.57 14.93 11.62
N ALA A 321 -24.24 15.06 11.48
CA ALA A 321 -23.29 14.80 12.54
C ALA A 321 -23.51 15.71 13.77
N ARG A 322 -23.79 17.00 13.56
CA ARG A 322 -24.10 17.94 14.66
C ARG A 322 -25.36 17.54 15.43
N HIS A 323 -26.45 17.21 14.73
CA HIS A 323 -27.72 16.85 15.37
C HIS A 323 -27.64 15.48 16.07
N VAL A 324 -27.08 14.46 15.40
CA VAL A 324 -26.87 13.13 16.00
C VAL A 324 -25.96 13.23 17.23
N GLY A 325 -24.87 14.01 17.12
CA GLY A 325 -23.96 14.27 18.24
C GLY A 325 -24.63 14.98 19.41
N PHE A 326 -25.52 15.94 19.14
CA PHE A 326 -26.31 16.61 20.18
C PHE A 326 -27.26 15.65 20.88
N PHE A 327 -28.13 14.95 20.15
CA PHE A 327 -29.10 14.03 20.77
C PHE A 327 -28.42 12.90 21.57
N ALA A 328 -27.41 12.25 20.99
CA ALA A 328 -26.67 11.21 21.69
C ALA A 328 -25.89 11.76 22.90
N GLY A 329 -25.31 12.95 22.77
CA GLY A 329 -24.57 13.63 23.83
C GLY A 329 -25.45 14.07 24.99
N SER A 330 -26.67 14.56 24.73
CA SER A 330 -27.63 14.94 25.75
C SER A 330 -28.07 13.74 26.59
N VAL A 331 -28.45 12.62 25.94
CA VAL A 331 -28.83 11.39 26.66
C VAL A 331 -27.64 10.85 27.45
N LEU A 332 -26.44 10.82 26.86
CA LEU A 332 -25.22 10.39 27.54
C LEU A 332 -24.90 11.26 28.76
N ALA A 333 -25.04 12.58 28.67
CA ALA A 333 -24.78 13.49 29.76
C ALA A 333 -25.73 13.25 30.95
N VAL A 334 -27.04 13.05 30.69
CA VAL A 334 -28.00 12.71 31.74
C VAL A 334 -27.64 11.37 32.41
N LEU A 335 -27.31 10.34 31.62
CA LEU A 335 -26.89 9.05 32.17
C LEU A 335 -25.62 9.18 33.03
N ILE A 336 -24.63 9.95 32.59
CA ILE A 336 -23.41 10.20 33.37
C ILE A 336 -23.75 10.90 34.69
N VAL A 337 -24.57 11.95 34.67
CA VAL A 337 -24.97 12.67 35.90
C VAL A 337 -25.70 11.73 36.87
N LEU A 338 -26.62 10.90 36.38
CA LEU A 338 -27.31 9.90 37.22
C LEU A 338 -26.33 8.88 37.81
N THR A 339 -25.35 8.39 37.04
CA THR A 339 -24.34 7.45 37.55
C THR A 339 -23.37 8.06 38.55
N VAL A 340 -23.14 9.38 38.48
CA VAL A 340 -22.31 10.11 39.46
C VAL A 340 -23.12 10.41 40.72
N TYR A 341 -24.42 10.67 40.59
CA TYR A 341 -25.32 10.85 41.72
C TYR A 341 -25.52 9.55 42.52
N ASP A 342 -25.72 8.44 41.81
CA ASP A 342 -25.90 7.12 42.38
C ASP A 342 -25.23 6.05 41.51
N GLU A 343 -24.27 5.32 42.09
CA GLU A 343 -23.52 4.25 41.41
C GLU A 343 -24.43 3.07 41.05
N ASP A 344 -25.53 2.85 41.79
CA ASP A 344 -26.44 1.73 41.57
C ASP A 344 -27.11 1.79 40.18
N VAL A 345 -27.15 2.96 39.55
CA VAL A 345 -27.59 3.16 38.17
C VAL A 345 -26.77 2.31 37.18
N LEU A 346 -25.49 2.04 37.44
CA LEU A 346 -24.66 1.18 36.56
C LEU A 346 -25.10 -0.30 36.58
N THR A 347 -25.80 -0.74 37.63
CA THR A 347 -26.28 -2.13 37.76
C THR A 347 -27.57 -2.38 36.98
N VAL A 348 -28.28 -1.32 36.59
CA VAL A 348 -29.53 -1.41 35.82
C VAL A 348 -29.26 -1.96 34.42
N GLN A 349 -30.16 -2.81 33.95
CA GLN A 349 -30.05 -3.47 32.67
C GLN A 349 -29.82 -2.46 31.53
N HIS A 350 -28.84 -2.77 30.68
CA HIS A 350 -28.45 -2.00 29.51
C HIS A 350 -27.85 -0.60 29.72
N ILE A 351 -27.76 -0.06 30.94
CA ILE A 351 -27.22 1.31 31.15
C ILE A 351 -25.75 1.39 30.72
N LEU A 352 -24.91 0.43 31.14
CA LEU A 352 -23.50 0.40 30.73
C LEU A 352 -23.33 0.24 29.21
N THR A 353 -24.15 -0.61 28.58
CA THR A 353 -24.14 -0.77 27.12
C THR A 353 -24.64 0.47 26.39
N ALA A 354 -25.61 1.18 26.96
CA ALA A 354 -26.13 2.43 26.40
C ALA A 354 -25.09 3.55 26.50
N ILE A 355 -24.44 3.72 27.67
CA ILE A 355 -23.35 4.70 27.86
C ILE A 355 -22.22 4.45 26.88
N THR A 356 -21.78 3.19 26.72
CA THR A 356 -20.68 2.85 25.79
C THR A 356 -21.06 3.06 24.32
N LEU A 357 -22.28 2.68 23.90
CA LEU A 357 -22.75 2.89 22.54
C LEU A 357 -22.98 4.38 22.23
N LEU A 358 -23.61 5.13 23.14
CA LEU A 358 -23.81 6.57 22.99
C LEU A 358 -22.47 7.31 22.95
N GLY A 359 -21.50 6.93 23.78
CA GLY A 359 -20.14 7.46 23.72
C GLY A 359 -19.46 7.22 22.37
N LEU A 360 -19.63 6.00 21.81
CA LEU A 360 -19.15 5.70 20.46
C LEU A 360 -19.85 6.55 19.39
N VAL A 361 -21.18 6.70 19.45
CA VAL A 361 -21.94 7.54 18.52
C VAL A 361 -21.50 9.00 18.59
N VAL A 362 -21.32 9.56 19.78
CA VAL A 362 -20.85 10.95 19.97
C VAL A 362 -19.45 11.15 19.40
N THR A 363 -18.51 10.22 19.66
CA THR A 363 -17.14 10.32 19.15
C THR A 363 -17.08 10.20 17.62
N VAL A 364 -17.87 9.32 17.02
CA VAL A 364 -18.01 9.19 15.56
C VAL A 364 -18.64 10.45 14.98
N ALA A 365 -19.74 10.93 15.54
CA ALA A 365 -20.42 12.15 15.09
C ALA A 365 -19.47 13.35 15.11
N ARG A 366 -18.73 13.56 16.20
CA ARG A 366 -17.73 14.64 16.29
C ARG A 366 -16.62 14.54 15.25
N SER A 367 -16.24 13.34 14.82
CA SER A 367 -15.21 13.17 13.77
C SER A 367 -15.64 13.63 12.38
N PHE A 368 -16.94 13.80 12.15
CA PHE A 368 -17.49 14.28 10.87
C PHE A 368 -17.81 15.78 10.88
N ILE A 369 -17.68 16.45 12.03
CA ILE A 369 -17.85 17.90 12.12
C ILE A 369 -16.53 18.55 11.64
N PRO A 370 -16.57 19.34 10.56
CA PRO A 370 -15.37 20.02 10.06
C PRO A 370 -14.92 21.13 11.04
N ASP A 371 -13.64 21.47 10.97
CA ASP A 371 -13.06 22.59 11.72
C ASP A 371 -13.65 23.93 11.23
N GLU A 372 -14.10 24.77 12.17
CA GLU A 372 -14.73 26.07 11.89
C GLU A 372 -13.71 27.10 11.37
N HIS A 373 -12.43 26.91 11.68
CA HIS A 373 -11.35 27.81 11.27
C HIS A 373 -10.59 27.30 10.03
N ALA A 374 -11.14 26.32 9.31
CA ALA A 374 -10.50 25.78 8.11
C ALA A 374 -10.50 26.79 6.96
N VAL A 375 -9.29 27.15 6.49
CA VAL A 375 -9.11 28.06 5.35
C VAL A 375 -9.33 27.32 4.02
N TRP A 376 -10.22 27.85 3.18
CA TRP A 376 -10.52 27.28 1.87
C TRP A 376 -9.59 27.83 0.78
N CYS A 377 -8.51 27.09 0.46
CA CYS A 377 -7.56 27.43 -0.61
C CYS A 377 -7.16 26.18 -1.43
N PRO A 378 -8.09 25.56 -2.18
CA PRO A 378 -7.85 24.28 -2.84
C PRO A 378 -6.72 24.31 -3.88
N GLU A 379 -6.57 25.40 -4.64
CA GLU A 379 -5.54 25.50 -5.69
C GLU A 379 -4.12 25.53 -5.08
N GLN A 380 -3.89 26.36 -4.05
CA GLN A 380 -2.60 26.43 -3.36
C GLN A 380 -2.26 25.11 -2.65
N LEU A 381 -3.25 24.47 -2.04
CA LEU A 381 -3.06 23.17 -1.39
C LEU A 381 -2.71 22.09 -2.42
N LEU A 382 -3.39 22.07 -3.57
CA LEU A 382 -3.09 21.12 -4.65
C LEU A 382 -1.70 21.36 -5.26
N GLN A 383 -1.27 22.62 -5.40
CA GLN A 383 0.09 22.95 -5.81
C GLN A 383 1.15 22.48 -4.79
N ARG A 384 0.89 22.60 -3.48
CA ARG A 384 1.76 22.02 -2.43
C ARG A 384 1.81 20.50 -2.50
N VAL A 385 0.67 19.85 -2.80
CA VAL A 385 0.64 18.40 -3.05
C VAL A 385 1.48 18.06 -4.28
N LEU A 386 1.33 18.79 -5.39
CA LEU A 386 2.09 18.60 -6.62
C LEU A 386 3.60 18.73 -6.39
N ALA A 387 4.03 19.75 -5.66
CA ALA A 387 5.43 20.01 -5.33
C ALA A 387 6.09 18.82 -4.61
N HIS A 388 5.30 18.08 -3.82
CA HIS A 388 5.79 16.86 -3.20
C HIS A 388 5.57 15.63 -4.05
N VAL A 389 4.43 15.43 -4.70
CA VAL A 389 4.07 14.15 -5.34
C VAL A 389 4.61 14.02 -6.77
N HIS A 390 4.84 15.16 -7.43
CA HIS A 390 5.34 15.37 -8.80
C HIS A 390 4.38 15.00 -9.95
N TYR A 391 3.39 14.14 -9.71
CA TYR A 391 2.42 13.74 -10.74
C TYR A 391 1.00 14.12 -10.34
N LEU A 392 0.34 14.89 -11.20
CA LEU A 392 -1.10 15.12 -11.20
C LEU A 392 -1.61 15.11 -12.64
N PRO A 393 -2.85 14.68 -12.90
CA PRO A 393 -3.47 14.84 -14.22
C PRO A 393 -3.53 16.31 -14.65
N GLU A 394 -3.29 16.56 -15.94
CA GLU A 394 -3.19 17.93 -16.49
C GLU A 394 -4.51 18.71 -16.37
N HIS A 395 -5.65 18.03 -16.49
CA HIS A 395 -6.98 18.64 -16.40
C HIS A 395 -7.35 19.15 -14.99
N TRP A 396 -6.51 18.88 -13.98
CA TRP A 396 -6.74 19.38 -12.62
C TRP A 396 -6.27 20.83 -12.43
N GLN A 397 -5.34 21.30 -13.26
CA GLN A 397 -4.79 22.65 -13.14
C GLN A 397 -5.90 23.70 -13.38
N GLY A 398 -6.06 24.64 -12.45
CA GLY A 398 -7.12 25.65 -12.51
C GLY A 398 -8.54 25.11 -12.23
N ARG A 399 -8.68 23.83 -11.88
CA ARG A 399 -9.96 23.19 -11.54
C ARG A 399 -9.93 22.50 -10.18
N ALA A 400 -9.01 22.87 -9.29
CA ALA A 400 -8.81 22.18 -8.01
C ALA A 400 -10.05 22.15 -7.10
N GLY A 401 -10.95 23.12 -7.22
CA GLY A 401 -12.19 23.21 -6.44
C GLY A 401 -13.34 22.31 -6.93
N ARG A 402 -13.21 21.60 -8.06
CA ARG A 402 -14.30 20.81 -8.62
C ARG A 402 -14.46 19.44 -7.94
N ALA A 403 -15.70 18.96 -7.88
CA ALA A 403 -16.02 17.64 -7.35
C ALA A 403 -15.36 16.50 -8.15
N GLU A 404 -15.18 16.67 -9.46
CA GLU A 404 -14.48 15.71 -10.33
C GLU A 404 -13.02 15.52 -9.89
N THR A 405 -12.27 16.63 -9.74
CA THR A 405 -10.89 16.63 -9.27
C THR A 405 -10.77 16.01 -7.87
N ARG A 406 -11.70 16.35 -6.98
CA ARG A 406 -11.77 15.73 -5.65
C ARG A 406 -12.00 14.21 -5.75
N ALA A 407 -12.89 13.75 -6.61
CA ALA A 407 -13.22 12.34 -6.75
C ALA A 407 -12.03 11.53 -7.29
N GLU A 408 -11.31 12.05 -8.30
CA GLU A 408 -10.10 11.40 -8.80
C GLU A 408 -8.96 11.45 -7.76
N MET A 409 -8.80 12.55 -7.03
CA MET A 409 -7.85 12.63 -5.91
C MET A 409 -8.19 11.62 -4.80
N ALA A 410 -9.47 11.35 -4.56
CA ALA A 410 -9.91 10.33 -3.60
C ALA A 410 -9.51 8.90 -4.01
N GLN A 411 -9.36 8.61 -5.31
CA GLN A 411 -8.83 7.33 -5.80
C GLN A 411 -7.33 7.16 -5.48
N LEU A 412 -6.58 8.28 -5.46
CA LEU A 412 -5.16 8.28 -5.07
C LEU A 412 -4.99 8.31 -3.54
N PHE A 413 -5.85 9.04 -2.85
CA PHE A 413 -5.78 9.32 -1.42
C PHE A 413 -7.07 8.91 -0.70
N GLN A 414 -7.24 7.59 -0.57
CA GLN A 414 -8.46 6.95 -0.09
C GLN A 414 -8.56 6.92 1.45
N TYR A 415 -9.78 6.78 1.96
CA TYR A 415 -10.02 6.54 3.37
C TYR A 415 -9.43 5.20 3.84
N LYS A 416 -8.97 5.14 5.09
CA LYS A 416 -8.50 3.89 5.71
C LYS A 416 -9.63 2.86 5.82
N ALA A 417 -10.86 3.29 6.10
CA ALA A 417 -12.04 2.41 6.08
C ALA A 417 -12.26 1.76 4.70
N VAL A 418 -12.19 2.55 3.61
CA VAL A 418 -12.29 2.06 2.23
C VAL A 418 -11.18 1.06 1.92
N PHE A 419 -9.94 1.34 2.32
CA PHE A 419 -8.83 0.38 2.19
C PHE A 419 -9.10 -0.96 2.90
N ILE A 420 -9.65 -0.94 4.12
CA ILE A 420 -9.98 -2.16 4.87
C ILE A 420 -11.08 -2.94 4.15
N LEU A 421 -12.13 -2.24 3.69
CA LEU A 421 -13.23 -2.84 2.93
C LEU A 421 -12.74 -3.47 1.61
N GLU A 422 -11.88 -2.78 0.85
CA GLU A 422 -11.27 -3.32 -0.37
C GLU A 422 -10.44 -4.59 -0.09
N GLU A 423 -9.64 -4.61 0.98
CA GLU A 423 -8.85 -5.79 1.36
C GLU A 423 -9.74 -6.95 1.84
N LEU A 424 -10.89 -6.67 2.47
CA LEU A 424 -11.90 -7.67 2.85
C LEU A 424 -12.64 -8.23 1.64
N LEU A 425 -12.97 -7.39 0.65
CA LEU A 425 -13.61 -7.79 -0.61
C LEU A 425 -12.61 -8.43 -1.59
N SER A 426 -11.31 -8.26 -1.38
CA SER A 426 -10.26 -8.78 -2.26
C SER A 426 -10.40 -10.27 -2.59
N PRO A 427 -10.65 -11.19 -1.65
CA PRO A 427 -10.77 -12.62 -1.97
C PRO A 427 -11.96 -12.94 -2.90
N LEU A 428 -13.01 -12.11 -2.86
CA LEU A 428 -14.21 -12.25 -3.69
C LEU A 428 -14.01 -11.65 -5.08
N VAL A 429 -13.45 -10.44 -5.15
CA VAL A 429 -13.34 -9.67 -6.40
C VAL A 429 -12.13 -10.08 -7.24
N THR A 430 -11.01 -10.45 -6.61
CA THR A 430 -9.78 -10.86 -7.32
C THR A 430 -9.99 -12.00 -8.32
N PRO A 431 -10.65 -13.14 -7.97
CA PRO A 431 -10.89 -14.20 -8.93
C PRO A 431 -11.75 -13.74 -10.11
N LEU A 432 -12.74 -12.88 -9.89
CA LEU A 432 -13.59 -12.33 -10.96
C LEU A 432 -12.77 -11.47 -11.94
N ILE A 433 -11.87 -10.62 -11.43
CA ILE A 433 -10.97 -9.82 -12.27
C ILE A 433 -10.04 -10.73 -13.10
N LEU A 434 -9.48 -11.78 -12.49
CA LEU A 434 -8.58 -12.72 -13.18
C LEU A 434 -9.29 -13.56 -14.24
N ILE A 435 -10.54 -13.95 -14.02
CA ILE A 435 -11.32 -14.80 -14.94
C ILE A 435 -11.93 -13.97 -16.07
N PHE A 436 -12.47 -12.78 -15.78
CA PHE A 436 -13.27 -12.03 -16.77
C PHE A 436 -12.56 -10.81 -17.34
N ALA A 437 -11.86 -10.04 -16.51
CA ALA A 437 -11.29 -8.75 -16.93
C ALA A 437 -9.86 -8.87 -17.49
N PHE A 438 -9.07 -9.83 -16.99
CA PHE A 438 -7.69 -10.04 -17.42
C PHE A 438 -7.56 -10.68 -18.83
N PRO A 439 -8.31 -11.75 -19.19
CA PRO A 439 -8.09 -12.45 -20.45
C PRO A 439 -8.23 -11.58 -21.72
N PRO A 440 -9.20 -10.64 -21.82
CA PRO A 440 -9.29 -9.73 -22.96
C PRO A 440 -8.04 -8.86 -23.16
N ARG A 441 -7.31 -8.53 -22.09
CA ARG A 441 -6.09 -7.71 -22.10
C ARG A 441 -4.80 -8.51 -22.30
N ALA A 442 -4.88 -9.85 -22.33
CA ALA A 442 -3.69 -10.70 -22.38
C ALA A 442 -2.83 -10.47 -23.63
N LEU A 443 -3.44 -10.15 -24.78
CA LEU A 443 -2.71 -9.84 -26.00
C LEU A 443 -1.92 -8.54 -25.87
N ASP A 444 -2.57 -7.47 -25.38
CA ASP A 444 -1.95 -6.16 -25.16
C ASP A 444 -0.76 -6.27 -24.20
N ILE A 445 -0.89 -7.08 -23.15
CA ILE A 445 0.18 -7.34 -22.18
C ILE A 445 1.36 -8.06 -22.85
N VAL A 446 1.11 -9.10 -23.67
CA VAL A 446 2.19 -9.82 -24.37
C VAL A 446 2.89 -8.91 -25.38
N ASP A 447 2.13 -8.11 -26.14
CA ASP A 447 2.69 -7.13 -27.07
C ASP A 447 3.48 -6.05 -26.32
N PHE A 448 3.04 -5.64 -25.13
CA PHE A 448 3.79 -4.73 -24.27
C PHE A 448 5.14 -5.34 -23.84
N PHE A 449 5.17 -6.57 -23.33
CA PHE A 449 6.43 -7.21 -22.94
C PHE A 449 7.36 -7.43 -24.14
N ARG A 450 6.83 -7.67 -25.35
CA ARG A 450 7.67 -7.77 -26.55
C ARG A 450 8.27 -6.41 -26.92
N ASN A 451 7.45 -5.36 -26.97
CA ASN A 451 7.83 -4.06 -27.52
C ASN A 451 8.64 -3.21 -26.51
N PHE A 452 8.38 -3.37 -25.21
CA PHE A 452 8.93 -2.51 -24.15
C PHE A 452 9.92 -3.25 -23.24
N THR A 453 10.57 -4.30 -23.75
CA THR A 453 11.68 -4.99 -23.07
C THR A 453 12.98 -4.73 -23.82
N VAL A 454 14.03 -4.35 -23.10
CA VAL A 454 15.38 -4.23 -23.64
C VAL A 454 16.34 -5.08 -22.82
N GLU A 455 17.25 -5.74 -23.52
CA GLU A 455 18.30 -6.55 -22.90
C GLU A 455 19.52 -5.67 -22.63
N VAL A 456 19.87 -5.52 -21.35
CA VAL A 456 21.04 -4.73 -20.92
C VAL A 456 22.16 -5.66 -20.47
N ALA A 457 23.33 -5.51 -21.08
CA ALA A 457 24.51 -6.30 -20.77
C ALA A 457 24.84 -6.28 -19.27
N GLY A 458 24.95 -7.47 -18.67
CA GLY A 458 25.23 -7.65 -17.24
C GLY A 458 24.02 -7.59 -16.32
N VAL A 459 22.88 -7.01 -16.75
CA VAL A 459 21.65 -6.95 -15.94
C VAL A 459 20.59 -7.95 -16.42
N GLY A 460 20.47 -8.17 -17.74
CA GLY A 460 19.43 -8.98 -18.36
C GLY A 460 18.28 -8.14 -18.90
N ASP A 461 17.10 -8.74 -18.98
CA ASP A 461 15.92 -8.10 -19.56
C ASP A 461 15.26 -7.13 -18.57
N ILE A 462 15.06 -5.88 -19.01
CA ILE A 462 14.46 -4.81 -18.22
C ILE A 462 13.39 -4.05 -19.02
N CYS A 463 12.52 -3.33 -18.31
CA CYS A 463 11.56 -2.45 -18.93
C CYS A 463 12.27 -1.28 -19.64
N SER A 464 11.96 -1.06 -20.90
CA SER A 464 12.53 -0.01 -21.77
C SER A 464 12.41 1.41 -21.16
N PHE A 465 11.23 1.76 -20.62
CA PHE A 465 11.01 3.03 -19.92
C PHE A 465 11.96 3.27 -18.74
N ALA A 466 12.42 2.18 -18.09
CA ALA A 466 13.38 2.28 -16.99
C ALA A 466 14.81 2.59 -17.44
N GLN A 467 15.09 2.67 -18.74
CA GLN A 467 16.37 3.21 -19.22
C GLN A 467 16.44 4.74 -19.10
N LEU A 468 15.31 5.41 -18.83
CA LEU A 468 15.23 6.86 -18.74
C LEU A 468 15.64 7.54 -20.07
N ASP A 469 15.32 6.88 -21.19
CA ASP A 469 15.68 7.35 -22.52
C ASP A 469 14.61 8.28 -23.09
N VAL A 470 14.88 9.57 -22.96
CA VAL A 470 14.04 10.68 -23.43
C VAL A 470 13.84 10.65 -24.96
N ARG A 471 14.79 10.12 -25.72
CA ARG A 471 14.68 10.10 -27.19
C ARG A 471 13.62 9.10 -27.66
N HIS A 472 13.59 7.91 -27.03
CA HIS A 472 12.74 6.79 -27.43
C HIS A 472 11.39 6.73 -26.70
N HIS A 473 11.29 7.35 -25.52
CA HIS A 473 10.10 7.30 -24.66
C HIS A 473 9.66 8.65 -24.12
N GLY A 474 10.27 9.75 -24.57
CA GLY A 474 9.94 11.09 -24.10
C GLY A 474 8.64 11.63 -24.68
N ASN A 475 7.93 12.42 -23.88
CA ASN A 475 6.67 13.04 -24.26
C ASN A 475 6.94 14.41 -24.91
N PRO A 476 6.46 14.65 -26.14
CA PRO A 476 6.72 15.91 -26.86
C PRO A 476 6.17 17.15 -26.16
N GLN A 477 5.14 17.04 -25.31
CA GLN A 477 4.61 18.17 -24.54
C GLN A 477 5.57 18.63 -23.42
N TRP A 478 6.47 17.76 -22.99
CA TRP A 478 7.43 18.00 -21.90
C TRP A 478 8.84 18.33 -22.40
N LEU A 479 9.03 18.31 -23.72
CA LEU A 479 10.32 18.47 -24.39
C LEU A 479 10.25 19.64 -25.36
N SER A 480 11.37 20.35 -25.52
CA SER A 480 11.56 21.26 -26.64
C SER A 480 11.56 20.49 -27.97
N GLU A 481 11.18 21.16 -29.07
CA GLU A 481 11.07 20.54 -30.40
C GLU A 481 12.36 19.82 -30.81
N GLY A 482 12.24 18.61 -31.39
CA GLY A 482 13.37 17.82 -31.90
C GLY A 482 14.08 16.90 -30.92
N HIS A 483 13.65 16.82 -29.66
CA HIS A 483 14.30 15.99 -28.62
C HIS A 483 13.70 14.58 -28.42
N THR A 484 12.57 14.26 -29.06
CA THR A 484 11.95 12.93 -29.04
C THR A 484 11.63 12.43 -30.45
N GLU A 485 11.89 11.15 -30.69
CA GLU A 485 11.52 10.42 -31.91
C GLU A 485 10.40 9.39 -31.63
N ALA A 486 9.82 9.44 -30.43
CA ALA A 486 8.89 8.44 -29.94
C ALA A 486 7.49 8.60 -30.58
N PRO A 487 6.93 7.57 -31.24
CA PRO A 487 5.52 7.58 -31.63
C PRO A 487 4.62 7.55 -30.38
N PRO A 488 3.35 8.01 -30.46
CA PRO A 488 2.45 8.12 -29.30
C PRO A 488 2.36 6.84 -28.45
N GLU A 489 2.33 5.68 -29.10
CA GLU A 489 2.27 4.38 -28.42
C GLU A 489 3.48 4.12 -27.52
N ARG A 490 4.67 4.62 -27.90
CA ARG A 490 5.94 4.39 -27.20
C ARG A 490 6.30 5.45 -26.16
N GLN A 491 5.61 6.60 -26.16
CA GLN A 491 5.84 7.68 -25.20
C GLN A 491 5.44 7.25 -23.78
N ALA A 492 6.04 7.81 -22.73
CA ALA A 492 5.49 7.68 -21.39
C ALA A 492 4.43 8.76 -21.13
N GLU A 493 3.32 8.40 -20.50
CA GLU A 493 2.23 9.34 -20.23
C GLU A 493 2.62 10.29 -19.07
N HIS A 494 2.19 11.56 -19.16
CA HIS A 494 2.38 12.60 -18.12
C HIS A 494 3.85 12.89 -17.76
N GLY A 495 4.74 12.96 -18.74
CA GLY A 495 6.15 13.36 -18.52
C GLY A 495 6.94 12.40 -17.64
N LYS A 496 6.52 11.14 -17.54
CA LYS A 496 7.06 10.20 -16.55
C LYS A 496 8.51 9.82 -16.83
N THR A 497 8.96 9.80 -18.08
CA THR A 497 10.36 9.52 -18.44
C THR A 497 11.26 10.67 -17.97
N GLU A 498 10.85 11.90 -18.24
CA GLU A 498 11.55 13.16 -17.97
C GLU A 498 11.70 13.38 -16.47
N LEU A 499 10.59 13.34 -15.73
CA LEU A 499 10.59 13.51 -14.28
C LEU A 499 11.37 12.37 -13.60
N SER A 500 11.27 11.14 -14.11
CA SER A 500 12.07 10.01 -13.59
C SER A 500 13.56 10.20 -13.82
N LEU A 501 13.96 10.71 -14.98
CA LEU A 501 15.34 11.04 -15.29
C LEU A 501 15.88 12.12 -14.35
N MET A 502 15.16 13.23 -14.19
CA MET A 502 15.53 14.32 -13.27
C MET A 502 15.67 13.80 -11.84
N ARG A 503 14.66 13.08 -11.37
CA ARG A 503 14.65 12.55 -10.01
C ARG A 503 15.81 11.59 -9.77
N PHE A 504 16.08 10.70 -10.72
CA PHE A 504 17.17 9.74 -10.61
C PHE A 504 18.53 10.43 -10.56
N ALA A 505 18.76 11.43 -11.43
CA ALA A 505 19.99 12.22 -11.45
C ALA A 505 20.20 13.02 -10.16
N LEU A 506 19.14 13.61 -9.59
CA LEU A 506 19.21 14.33 -8.32
C LEU A 506 19.48 13.41 -7.12
N SER A 507 18.87 12.23 -7.09
CA SER A 507 19.08 11.25 -6.00
C SER A 507 20.45 10.57 -6.08
N ASN A 508 21.02 10.45 -7.28
CA ASN A 508 22.24 9.67 -7.55
C ASN A 508 23.28 10.55 -8.29
N PRO A 509 23.98 11.47 -7.59
CA PRO A 509 24.83 12.48 -8.22
C PRO A 509 26.12 11.93 -8.84
N ARG A 510 26.52 10.68 -8.50
CA ARG A 510 27.72 10.05 -9.07
C ARG A 510 27.41 9.33 -10.39
N TRP A 511 26.14 9.08 -10.68
CA TRP A 511 25.71 8.51 -11.94
C TRP A 511 25.97 9.49 -13.08
N ARG A 512 26.65 8.99 -14.13
CA ARG A 512 26.91 9.76 -15.34
C ARG A 512 25.80 9.47 -16.35
N PRO A 513 24.90 10.43 -16.63
CA PRO A 513 23.82 10.21 -17.59
C PRO A 513 24.38 10.03 -19.01
N PRO A 514 23.73 9.21 -19.86
CA PRO A 514 24.04 9.12 -21.29
C PRO A 514 23.95 10.49 -21.99
N PRO A 515 24.61 10.69 -23.15
CA PRO A 515 24.66 11.98 -23.83
C PRO A 515 23.29 12.63 -24.10
N PRO A 516 22.25 11.92 -24.56
CA PRO A 516 20.91 12.50 -24.76
C PRO A 516 20.29 13.01 -23.46
N ALA A 517 20.35 12.19 -22.40
CA ALA A 517 19.86 12.54 -21.07
C ALA A 517 20.62 13.74 -20.48
N ARG A 518 21.94 13.82 -20.68
CA ARG A 518 22.76 14.94 -20.22
C ARG A 518 22.39 16.25 -20.93
N ARG A 519 22.12 16.21 -22.24
CA ARG A 519 21.68 17.39 -23.01
C ARG A 519 20.33 17.89 -22.50
N PHE A 520 19.37 16.99 -22.29
CA PHE A 520 18.06 17.33 -21.73
C PHE A 520 18.19 18.00 -20.35
N LEU A 521 18.93 17.39 -19.42
CA LEU A 521 19.13 17.95 -18.08
C LEU A 521 19.83 19.32 -18.12
N GLY A 522 20.82 19.51 -19.00
CA GLY A 522 21.50 20.78 -19.18
C GLY A 522 20.59 21.88 -19.74
N HIS A 523 19.77 21.56 -20.75
CA HIS A 523 18.79 22.49 -21.30
C HIS A 523 17.77 22.91 -20.25
N LEU A 524 17.24 21.95 -19.50
CA LEU A 524 16.28 22.20 -18.44
C LEU A 524 16.87 23.09 -17.34
N GLN A 525 18.09 22.80 -16.89
CA GLN A 525 18.77 23.63 -15.89
C GLN A 525 18.97 25.07 -16.39
N ALA A 526 19.37 25.24 -17.66
CA ALA A 526 19.50 26.55 -18.28
C ALA A 526 18.16 27.30 -18.38
N GLN A 527 17.07 26.60 -18.69
CA GLN A 527 15.74 27.18 -18.73
C GLN A 527 15.25 27.59 -17.34
N VAL A 528 15.36 26.71 -16.35
CA VAL A 528 15.00 27.02 -14.95
C VAL A 528 15.79 28.22 -14.42
N THR A 529 17.08 28.34 -14.78
CA THR A 529 17.91 29.47 -14.35
C THR A 529 17.47 30.78 -15.01
N ARG A 530 17.10 30.74 -16.29
CA ARG A 530 16.55 31.91 -17.01
C ARG A 530 15.19 32.33 -16.45
N ASP A 531 14.31 31.38 -16.19
CA ASP A 531 12.98 31.64 -15.64
C ASP A 531 13.08 32.17 -14.20
N ALA A 532 14.00 31.63 -13.39
CA ALA A 532 14.26 32.15 -12.05
C ALA A 532 14.85 33.57 -12.04
N ALA A 533 15.66 33.93 -13.05
CA ALA A 533 16.21 35.28 -13.19
C ALA A 533 15.18 36.31 -13.67
N THR A 534 14.12 35.86 -14.34
CA THR A 534 13.02 36.72 -14.83
C THR A 534 11.83 36.76 -13.87
N ALA A 535 11.73 35.81 -12.93
CA ALA A 535 10.71 35.80 -11.90
C ALA A 535 10.91 36.96 -10.90
N PRO A 536 9.82 37.63 -10.46
CA PRO A 536 9.92 38.65 -9.42
C PRO A 536 10.50 38.04 -8.13
N PRO A 537 11.37 38.75 -7.39
CA PRO A 537 11.97 38.23 -6.18
C PRO A 537 10.89 37.83 -5.16
N PRO A 538 11.07 36.72 -4.43
CA PRO A 538 10.04 36.11 -3.58
C PRO A 538 9.50 37.04 -2.49
N ARG A 539 10.21 38.14 -2.18
CA ARG A 539 9.76 39.16 -1.24
C ARG A 539 8.58 40.00 -1.72
N HIS A 540 8.40 40.21 -3.04
CA HIS A 540 7.35 41.11 -3.53
C HIS A 540 5.95 40.50 -3.55
N LEU A 541 5.82 39.16 -3.55
CA LEU A 541 4.50 38.48 -3.46
C LEU A 541 4.03 38.26 -2.02
N LEU A 542 4.91 38.45 -1.03
CA LEU A 542 4.62 38.30 0.41
C LEU A 542 4.58 39.64 1.16
N ALA A 543 4.92 40.76 0.52
CA ALA A 543 5.03 42.06 1.20
C ALA A 543 3.72 42.88 1.23
N GLU A 544 2.70 42.50 0.47
CA GLU A 544 1.43 43.25 0.45
C GLU A 544 0.32 42.49 1.18
N GLY A 545 0.35 42.57 2.50
CA GLY A 545 -0.83 42.32 3.32
C GLY A 545 -0.54 41.81 4.74
N PRO A 546 -1.44 42.10 5.70
CA PRO A 546 -1.33 41.63 7.10
C PRO A 546 -1.27 40.10 7.25
N LEU A 547 -1.55 39.34 6.19
CA LEU A 547 -1.39 37.88 6.10
C LEU A 547 0.06 37.39 6.26
N ALA A 548 1.06 38.17 5.85
CA ALA A 548 2.46 37.75 5.93
C ALA A 548 3.03 37.79 7.36
N ALA A 549 2.50 38.67 8.20
CA ALA A 549 2.89 38.76 9.61
C ALA A 549 2.41 37.53 10.41
N SER A 550 1.24 36.96 10.08
CA SER A 550 0.71 35.76 10.76
C SER A 550 1.36 34.46 10.29
N LEU A 551 1.88 34.37 9.06
CA LEU A 551 2.55 33.16 8.57
C LEU A 551 3.98 33.00 9.12
N LEU A 552 4.62 34.09 9.52
CA LEU A 552 5.96 34.07 10.14
C LEU A 552 5.91 33.81 11.66
N SER A 553 4.73 33.85 12.29
CA SER A 553 4.60 33.59 13.73
C SER A 553 4.32 32.12 14.09
N GLU A 554 4.14 31.22 13.12
CA GLU A 554 3.90 29.78 13.38
C GLU A 554 5.20 28.93 13.40
N ASP A 555 6.37 29.53 13.20
CA ASP A 555 7.68 28.84 13.27
C ASP A 555 8.42 29.06 14.62
N SER A 556 7.69 29.31 15.72
CA SER A 556 8.24 29.34 17.09
C SER A 556 7.61 28.31 18.01
#